data_AF-A0A075H439-F1
#
_entry.id   AF-A0A075H439-F1
#
_cell.length_a   1.000
_cell.length_b   1.000
_cell.length_c   1.000
_cell.angle_alpha   90.00
_cell.angle_beta   90.00
_cell.angle_gamma   90.00
#
_symmetry.space_group_name_H-M   'P 1'
#
loop_
_entity.id
_entity.type
_entity.pdbx_description
1 polymer ?
#
loop_
_entity_poly.entity_id
_entity_poly.type
_entity_poly.pdbx_seq_one_letter_code
_entity_poly.pdbx_strand_id
1 'polypeptide(L)'
;LGEHAMEGLDPNFHSKAKEASIIVTGKNFGCGSSREHAPIAISACGIKAVLALSFARIFYRNSVDGAYLLPIEIDEKTYASISEKDELEIDTSKNEIKNLTKNQTYSMKPFPDLIGKIIEAGGLFKYKP
;
A
#
# COMPACT_ATOMS: atom_id res chain seq x y z
N LEU A 1 -1.91 2.59 -18.40
CA LEU A 1 -1.20 3.25 -17.26
C LEU A 1 -0.40 2.26 -16.41
N GLY A 2 -0.89 1.03 -16.15
CA GLY A 2 -0.14 0.05 -15.36
C GLY A 2 1.21 -0.41 -15.96
N GLU A 3 1.32 -0.48 -17.29
CA GLU A 3 2.52 -1.03 -17.96
C GLU A 3 3.84 -0.30 -17.66
N HIS A 4 3.79 0.98 -17.25
CA HIS A 4 4.97 1.78 -16.92
C HIS A 4 5.10 2.11 -15.42
N ALA A 5 4.29 1.47 -14.56
CA ALA A 5 4.37 1.71 -13.12
C ALA A 5 5.75 1.28 -12.58
N MET A 6 6.42 2.16 -11.86
CA MET A 6 7.75 1.96 -11.26
C MET A 6 8.88 1.55 -12.23
N GLU A 7 8.70 1.68 -13.55
CA GLU A 7 9.70 1.31 -14.57
C GLU A 7 11.05 2.03 -14.39
N GLY A 8 11.03 3.29 -13.90
CA GLY A 8 12.24 4.04 -13.59
C GLY A 8 13.04 3.53 -12.38
N LEU A 9 12.47 2.64 -11.56
CA LEU A 9 13.12 2.04 -10.38
C LEU A 9 13.39 0.54 -10.58
N ASP A 10 12.44 -0.19 -11.16
CA ASP A 10 12.59 -1.60 -11.54
C ASP A 10 11.88 -1.82 -12.88
N PRO A 11 12.61 -1.99 -14.00
CA PRO A 11 12.01 -2.25 -15.31
C PRO A 11 11.15 -3.52 -15.37
N ASN A 12 11.37 -4.47 -14.45
CA ASN A 12 10.62 -5.72 -14.38
C ASN A 12 9.46 -5.66 -13.37
N PHE A 13 9.19 -4.48 -12.80
CA PHE A 13 8.15 -4.31 -11.79
C PHE A 13 6.79 -4.82 -12.28
N HIS A 14 6.42 -4.57 -13.53
CA HIS A 14 5.14 -5.04 -14.05
C HIS A 14 4.99 -6.57 -13.92
N SER A 15 6.00 -7.33 -14.32
CA SER A 15 5.96 -8.79 -14.24
C SER A 15 5.90 -9.28 -12.80
N LYS A 16 6.67 -8.66 -11.89
CA LYS A 16 6.65 -8.99 -10.46
C LYS A 16 5.32 -8.62 -9.79
N ALA A 17 4.74 -7.48 -10.15
CA ALA A 17 3.49 -6.98 -9.60
C ALA A 17 2.29 -7.84 -9.99
N LYS A 18 2.34 -8.57 -11.11
CA LYS A 18 1.28 -9.54 -11.45
C LYS A 18 1.14 -10.67 -10.42
N GLU A 19 2.24 -11.01 -9.74
CA GLU A 19 2.27 -12.07 -8.72
C GLU A 19 2.27 -11.51 -7.29
N ALA A 20 2.33 -10.19 -7.13
CA ALA A 20 2.37 -9.52 -5.84
C ALA A 20 1.12 -8.66 -5.62
N SER A 21 0.62 -8.61 -4.40
CA SER A 21 -0.51 -7.74 -4.04
C SER A 21 -0.12 -6.61 -3.07
N ILE A 22 1.13 -6.62 -2.58
CA ILE A 22 1.61 -5.71 -1.54
C ILE A 22 3.00 -5.18 -1.93
N ILE A 23 3.20 -3.86 -1.80
CA ILE A 23 4.52 -3.22 -1.88
C ILE A 23 5.00 -2.90 -0.47
N VAL A 24 6.29 -3.12 -0.21
CA VAL A 24 6.95 -2.65 1.02
C VAL A 24 8.05 -1.67 0.65
N THR A 25 8.08 -0.51 1.30
CA THR A 25 8.96 0.59 0.91
C THR A 25 9.40 1.47 2.10
N GLY A 26 10.38 2.34 1.86
CA GLY A 26 11.01 3.16 2.87
C GLY A 26 10.23 4.43 3.20
N LYS A 27 10.98 5.50 3.51
CA LYS A 27 10.42 6.81 3.91
C LYS A 27 9.98 7.61 2.68
N ASN A 28 8.95 8.42 2.86
CA ASN A 28 8.45 9.41 1.90
C ASN A 28 8.03 8.80 0.54
N PHE A 29 7.36 7.65 0.58
CA PHE A 29 6.90 6.99 -0.64
C PHE A 29 5.87 7.84 -1.39
N GLY A 30 5.94 7.84 -2.72
CA GLY A 30 5.12 8.69 -3.57
C GLY A 30 5.53 10.16 -3.52
N CYS A 31 6.75 10.47 -3.07
CA CYS A 31 7.29 11.82 -3.16
C CYS A 31 7.52 12.25 -4.62
N GLY A 32 7.15 13.48 -4.92
CA GLY A 32 7.18 14.03 -6.27
C GLY A 32 5.96 14.90 -6.54
N SER A 33 5.83 15.36 -7.79
CA SER A 33 4.70 16.20 -8.21
C SER A 33 3.36 15.49 -7.96
N SER A 34 2.34 16.28 -7.59
CA SER A 34 0.95 15.88 -7.33
C SER A 34 0.29 15.22 -8.55
N ARG A 35 0.65 13.97 -8.85
CA ARG A 35 0.08 13.18 -9.94
C ARG A 35 -0.79 12.10 -9.33
N GLU A 36 -2.11 12.32 -9.36
CA GLU A 36 -3.12 11.30 -9.01
C GLU A 36 -2.96 10.00 -9.82
N HIS A 37 -2.29 10.07 -10.97
CA HIS A 37 -1.97 8.91 -11.81
C HIS A 37 -1.12 7.85 -11.10
N ALA A 38 -0.30 8.22 -10.10
CA ALA A 38 0.62 7.28 -9.44
C ALA A 38 -0.11 6.15 -8.67
N PRO A 39 -1.00 6.43 -7.70
CA PRO A 39 -1.75 5.36 -7.02
C PRO A 39 -2.65 4.56 -7.97
N ILE A 40 -3.23 5.20 -8.98
CA ILE A 40 -4.05 4.55 -10.01
C ILE A 40 -3.21 3.54 -10.83
N ALA A 41 -2.01 3.95 -11.28
CA ALA A 41 -1.14 3.09 -12.06
C ALA A 41 -0.67 1.87 -11.24
N ILE A 42 -0.33 2.07 -9.98
CA ILE A 42 0.07 0.97 -9.07
C ILE A 42 -1.10 0.02 -8.83
N SER A 43 -2.30 0.54 -8.57
CA SER A 43 -3.51 -0.27 -8.39
C SER A 43 -3.85 -1.09 -9.65
N ALA A 44 -3.69 -0.49 -10.83
CA ALA A 44 -3.91 -1.15 -12.12
C ALA A 44 -2.94 -2.32 -12.39
N CYS A 45 -1.82 -2.41 -11.66
CA CYS A 45 -0.90 -3.56 -11.71
C CYS A 45 -1.35 -4.74 -10.84
N GLY A 46 -2.46 -4.62 -10.09
CA GLY A 46 -2.94 -5.65 -9.17
C GLY A 46 -2.50 -5.46 -7.71
N ILE A 47 -1.74 -4.39 -7.42
CA ILE A 47 -1.34 -4.04 -6.06
C ILE A 47 -2.54 -3.50 -5.29
N LYS A 48 -2.76 -4.02 -4.09
CA LYS A 48 -3.87 -3.65 -3.20
C LYS A 48 -3.40 -2.78 -2.03
N ALA A 49 -2.21 -3.02 -1.51
CA ALA A 49 -1.68 -2.30 -0.35
C ALA A 49 -0.22 -1.87 -0.55
N VAL A 50 0.14 -0.78 0.13
CA VAL A 50 1.52 -0.31 0.24
C VAL A 50 1.83 -0.16 1.72
N LEU A 51 2.88 -0.84 2.19
CA LEU A 51 3.45 -0.68 3.51
C LEU A 51 4.68 0.24 3.40
N ALA A 52 4.70 1.35 4.13
CA ALA A 52 5.82 2.29 4.09
C ALA A 52 6.23 2.80 5.47
N LEU A 53 7.48 3.27 5.62
CA LEU A 53 7.88 4.00 6.83
C LEU A 53 7.18 5.37 6.93
N SER A 54 6.92 5.98 5.78
CA SER A 54 6.08 7.18 5.68
C SER A 54 5.66 7.42 4.23
N PHE A 55 4.55 8.14 4.05
CA PHE A 55 4.05 8.54 2.74
C PHE A 55 4.18 10.05 2.51
N ALA A 56 4.37 10.44 1.24
CA ALA A 56 4.13 11.80 0.84
C ALA A 56 2.63 12.12 1.01
N ARG A 57 2.32 13.26 1.65
CA ARG A 57 0.95 13.65 2.04
C ARG A 57 -0.07 13.56 0.90
N ILE A 58 0.32 14.00 -0.31
CA ILE A 58 -0.56 14.00 -1.48
C ILE A 58 -0.82 12.57 -1.98
N PHE A 59 0.21 11.73 -2.02
CA PHE A 59 0.07 10.33 -2.41
C PHE A 59 -0.86 9.56 -1.47
N TYR A 60 -0.67 9.75 -0.16
CA TYR A 60 -1.52 9.14 0.87
C TYR A 60 -2.99 9.49 0.66
N ARG A 61 -3.29 10.81 0.55
CA ARG A 61 -4.64 11.31 0.34
C ARG A 61 -5.26 10.73 -0.93
N ASN A 62 -4.56 10.79 -2.06
CA ASN A 62 -5.10 10.32 -3.33
C ASN A 62 -5.34 8.79 -3.35
N SER A 63 -4.51 8.03 -2.61
CA SER A 63 -4.70 6.58 -2.45
C SER A 63 -6.00 6.25 -1.71
N VAL A 64 -6.26 6.98 -0.62
CA VAL A 64 -7.45 6.84 0.22
C VAL A 64 -8.71 7.34 -0.49
N ASP A 65 -8.70 8.56 -1.01
CA ASP A 65 -9.88 9.22 -1.58
C ASP A 65 -10.46 8.41 -2.75
N GLY A 66 -9.60 7.86 -3.59
CA GLY A 66 -10.00 7.00 -4.71
C GLY A 66 -10.14 5.52 -4.37
N ALA A 67 -9.85 5.10 -3.14
CA ALA A 67 -9.67 3.70 -2.72
C ALA A 67 -8.82 2.87 -3.70
N TYR A 68 -7.79 3.50 -4.28
CA TYR A 68 -6.92 2.84 -5.24
C TYR A 68 -5.97 1.88 -4.53
N LEU A 69 -5.51 2.26 -3.34
CA LEU A 69 -4.54 1.51 -2.55
C LEU A 69 -4.85 1.66 -1.07
N LEU A 70 -4.40 0.69 -0.29
CA LEU A 70 -4.35 0.74 1.17
C LEU A 70 -2.95 1.21 1.64
N PRO A 71 -2.75 2.50 1.96
CA PRO A 71 -1.45 3.01 2.44
C PRO A 71 -1.32 2.81 3.95
N ILE A 72 -0.45 1.89 4.37
CA ILE A 72 -0.24 1.57 5.79
C ILE A 72 1.16 2.00 6.20
N GLU A 73 1.23 2.78 7.28
CA GLU A 73 2.51 3.12 7.88
C GLU A 73 2.97 2.06 8.87
N ILE A 74 4.22 1.62 8.72
CA ILE A 74 4.90 0.64 9.57
C ILE A 74 6.13 1.28 10.23
N ASP A 75 6.64 0.67 11.30
CA ASP A 75 7.86 1.11 11.96
C ASP A 75 9.13 0.53 11.30
N GLU A 76 10.30 1.06 11.68
CA GLU A 76 11.59 0.62 11.13
C GLU A 76 11.88 -0.85 11.43
N LYS A 77 11.40 -1.37 12.56
CA LYS A 77 11.57 -2.77 12.94
C LYS A 77 10.80 -3.69 12.00
N THR A 78 9.53 -3.39 11.74
CA THR A 78 8.67 -4.13 10.82
C THR A 78 9.23 -4.07 9.41
N TYR A 79 9.61 -2.87 8.94
CA TYR A 79 10.22 -2.68 7.62
C TYR A 79 11.49 -3.54 7.43
N ALA A 80 12.38 -3.56 8.42
CA ALA A 80 13.60 -4.35 8.36
C ALA A 80 13.36 -5.87 8.46
N SER A 81 12.22 -6.30 9.00
CA SER A 81 11.89 -7.71 9.21
C SER A 81 11.23 -8.38 8.00
N ILE A 82 10.65 -7.60 7.09
CA ILE A 82 9.97 -8.10 5.89
C ILE A 82 10.96 -8.18 4.72
N SER A 83 10.87 -9.26 3.95
CA SER A 83 11.72 -9.52 2.79
C SER A 83 10.89 -9.67 1.51
N GLU A 84 11.52 -9.47 0.35
CA GLU A 84 10.88 -9.76 -0.93
C GLU A 84 10.41 -11.22 -0.96
N LYS A 85 9.19 -11.46 -1.47
CA LYS A 85 8.50 -12.78 -1.50
C LYS A 85 7.93 -13.29 -0.18
N ASP A 86 8.03 -12.54 0.92
CA ASP A 86 7.27 -12.88 2.12
C ASP A 86 5.76 -12.78 1.84
N GLU A 87 5.00 -13.75 2.33
CA GLU A 87 3.55 -13.75 2.26
C GLU A 87 2.98 -12.99 3.45
N LEU A 88 2.24 -11.91 3.18
CA LEU A 88 1.69 -11.03 4.21
C LEU A 88 0.16 -11.04 4.19
N GLU A 89 -0.43 -11.15 5.37
CA GLU A 89 -1.86 -10.94 5.63
C GLU A 89 -2.03 -9.64 6.42
N ILE A 90 -2.93 -8.77 5.95
CA ILE A 90 -3.21 -7.48 6.57
C ILE A 90 -4.61 -7.53 7.18
N ASP A 91 -4.70 -7.33 8.48
CA ASP A 91 -5.96 -7.20 9.22
C ASP A 91 -6.12 -5.75 9.68
N THR A 92 -6.87 -4.97 8.91
CA THR A 92 -7.17 -3.57 9.20
C THR A 92 -8.09 -3.42 10.42
N SER A 93 -8.90 -4.43 10.75
CA SER A 93 -9.81 -4.38 11.91
C SER A 93 -9.05 -4.52 13.23
N LYS A 94 -7.94 -5.26 13.22
CA LYS A 94 -7.06 -5.44 14.39
C LYS A 94 -5.84 -4.53 14.39
N ASN A 95 -5.62 -3.78 13.31
CA ASN A 95 -4.37 -3.05 13.09
C ASN A 95 -3.14 -3.98 13.18
N GLU A 96 -3.20 -5.12 12.49
CA GLU A 96 -2.14 -6.14 12.48
C GLU A 96 -1.70 -6.51 11.06
N ILE A 97 -0.42 -6.86 10.93
CA ILE A 97 0.20 -7.42 9.73
C ILE A 97 0.84 -8.74 10.15
N LYS A 98 0.43 -9.85 9.53
CA LYS A 98 1.05 -11.17 9.75
C LYS A 98 1.93 -11.53 8.59
N ASN A 99 3.14 -11.97 8.88
CA ASN A 99 4.03 -12.59 7.93
C ASN A 99 3.90 -14.11 8.06
N LEU A 100 3.24 -14.73 7.08
CA LEU A 100 2.94 -16.16 7.07
C LEU A 100 4.19 -16.99 6.84
N THR A 101 5.15 -16.48 6.06
CA THR A 101 6.42 -17.14 5.76
C THR A 101 7.31 -17.28 7.00
N LYS A 102 7.32 -16.24 7.85
CA LYS A 102 8.16 -16.18 9.07
C LYS A 102 7.39 -16.50 10.35
N ASN A 103 6.07 -16.67 10.26
CA ASN A 103 5.15 -16.81 11.40
C ASN A 103 5.32 -15.69 12.45
N GLN A 104 5.43 -14.44 11.95
CA GLN A 104 5.62 -13.24 12.77
C GLN A 104 4.40 -12.33 12.62
N THR A 105 4.10 -11.56 13.66
CA THR A 105 3.02 -10.55 13.65
C THR A 105 3.59 -9.21 14.04
N TYR A 106 3.17 -8.17 13.33
CA TYR A 106 3.57 -6.79 13.53
C TYR A 106 2.33 -5.92 13.70
N SER A 107 2.43 -4.88 14.53
CA SER A 107 1.37 -3.89 14.66
C SER A 107 1.55 -2.82 13.59
N MET A 108 0.45 -2.44 12.92
CA MET A 108 0.46 -1.22 12.10
C MET A 108 0.16 0.00 12.97
N LYS A 109 0.55 1.19 12.48
CA LYS A 109 0.03 2.42 13.10
C LYS A 109 -1.50 2.41 13.00
N PRO A 110 -2.21 2.95 14.02
CA PRO A 110 -3.67 2.98 14.03
C PRO A 110 -4.21 3.53 12.72
N PHE A 111 -4.83 2.67 11.94
CA PHE A 111 -5.51 3.03 10.72
C PHE A 111 -6.95 3.38 11.14
N PRO A 112 -7.40 4.63 10.96
CA PRO A 112 -8.74 4.99 11.37
C PRO A 112 -9.77 4.09 10.69
N ASP A 113 -10.68 3.50 11.46
CA ASP A 113 -11.75 2.61 10.96
C ASP A 113 -12.50 3.21 9.77
N LEU A 114 -12.66 4.54 9.77
CA LEU A 114 -13.27 5.29 8.68
C LEU A 114 -12.55 5.09 7.34
N ILE A 115 -11.21 5.08 7.33
CA ILE A 115 -10.43 4.90 6.11
C ILE A 115 -10.55 3.46 5.61
N GLY A 116 -10.55 2.48 6.52
CA GLY A 116 -10.83 1.08 6.16
C GLY A 116 -12.19 0.94 5.47
N LYS A 117 -13.23 1.55 6.03
CA LYS A 117 -14.59 1.56 5.46
C LYS A 117 -14.68 2.28 4.11
N ILE A 118 -13.95 3.37 3.91
CA ILE A 118 -13.89 4.09 2.63
C ILE A 118 -13.28 3.21 1.54
N ILE A 119 -12.22 2.47 1.87
CA ILE A 119 -11.55 1.57 0.93
C ILE A 119 -12.43 0.36 0.62
N GLU A 120 -13.07 -0.24 1.61
CA GLU A 120 -14.05 -1.34 1.41
C GLU A 120 -15.24 -0.91 0.55
N ALA A 121 -15.71 0.34 0.70
CA ALA A 121 -16.75 0.92 -0.14
C ALA A 121 -16.29 1.19 -1.59
N GLY A 122 -14.99 1.04 -1.88
CA GLY A 122 -14.41 1.27 -3.20
C GLY A 122 -14.27 2.76 -3.55
N GLY A 123 -14.07 3.62 -2.56
CA GLY A 123 -13.73 5.03 -2.72
C GLY A 123 -14.58 5.95 -1.86
N LEU A 124 -14.04 7.15 -1.58
CA LEU A 124 -14.72 8.18 -0.77
C LEU A 124 -16.09 8.55 -1.35
N PHE A 125 -16.20 8.59 -2.68
CA PHE A 125 -17.45 8.92 -3.37
C PHE A 125 -18.51 7.81 -3.31
N LYS A 126 -18.13 6.57 -2.97
CA LYS A 126 -19.04 5.43 -2.80
C LYS A 126 -19.39 5.17 -1.35
N TYR A 127 -18.59 5.69 -0.42
CA TYR A 127 -18.88 5.64 1.01
C TYR A 127 -20.13 6.46 1.34
N LYS A 128 -21.09 5.82 2.02
CA LYS A 128 -22.26 6.47 2.64
C LYS A 128 -22.21 6.21 4.14
N PRO A 129 -22.31 7.26 4.98
CA PRO A 129 -22.27 7.14 6.43
C PRO A 129 -23.47 6.41 7.02
#